data_AF-A0A357V4R4-F1
#
_entry.id   AF-A0A357V4R4-F1
#
_cell.length_a   1.000
_cell.length_b   1.000
_cell.length_c   1.000
_cell.angle_alpha   90.00
_cell.angle_beta   90.00
_cell.angle_gamma   90.00
#
_symmetry.space_group_name_H-M   'P 1'
#
loop_
_entity.id
_entity.type
_entity.pdbx_description
1 polymer ?
#
loop_
_entity_poly.entity_id
_entity_poly.type
_entity_poly.pdbx_seq_one_letter_code
_entity_poly.pdbx_strand_id
1 'polypeptide(L)'
;MPCNEEQIRELKAGDTVILEDWLYGIRDATQIHMFDKGRKTKFDLNGHAVIHTAPNVKKVPKSNFCPAGYESVCIGTTTSQRMERFTRPLMQEYGVRMVIGKGGLG
;
A
#
# COMPACT_ATOMS: atom_id res chain seq x y z
N MET A 1 -6.46 -8.96 6.40
CA MET A 1 -5.42 -9.07 5.33
C MET A 1 -4.42 -10.16 5.72
N PRO A 2 -3.73 -10.90 4.82
CA PRO A 2 -3.73 -10.85 3.35
C PRO A 2 -5.00 -11.43 2.71
N CYS A 3 -5.18 -11.20 1.41
CA CYS A 3 -6.25 -11.76 0.58
C CYS A 3 -5.67 -12.71 -0.48
N ASN A 4 -6.46 -13.71 -0.88
CA ASN A 4 -6.09 -14.63 -1.96
C ASN A 4 -6.56 -14.11 -3.33
N GLU A 5 -6.16 -14.80 -4.40
CA GLU A 5 -6.49 -14.39 -5.76
C GLU A 5 -7.99 -14.56 -6.05
N GLU A 6 -8.61 -15.61 -5.52
CA GLU A 6 -10.02 -15.93 -5.70
C GLU A 6 -10.91 -14.79 -5.18
N GLN A 7 -10.67 -14.34 -3.94
CA GLN A 7 -11.37 -13.22 -3.30
C GLN A 7 -11.28 -11.93 -4.13
N ILE A 8 -10.11 -11.66 -4.73
CA ILE A 8 -9.91 -10.46 -5.54
C ILE A 8 -10.66 -10.54 -6.86
N ARG A 9 -10.74 -11.73 -7.46
CA ARG A 9 -11.45 -11.95 -8.72
C ARG A 9 -12.97 -11.87 -8.59
N GLU A 10 -13.50 -12.04 -7.38
CA GLU A 10 -14.92 -11.86 -7.08
C GLU A 10 -15.37 -10.39 -7.08
N LEU A 11 -14.43 -9.46 -6.81
CA LEU A 11 -14.72 -8.03 -6.74
C LEU A 11 -15.09 -7.45 -8.12
N LYS A 12 -16.06 -6.54 -8.11
CA LYS A 12 -16.53 -5.79 -9.26
C LYS A 12 -16.36 -4.30 -9.07
N ALA A 13 -16.24 -3.58 -10.18
CA ALA A 13 -16.24 -2.13 -10.14
C ALA A 13 -17.54 -1.61 -9.51
N GLY A 14 -17.41 -0.76 -8.48
CA GLY A 14 -18.53 -0.23 -7.70
C GLY A 14 -18.74 -0.92 -6.35
N ASP A 15 -18.08 -2.04 -6.08
CA ASP A 15 -18.16 -2.69 -4.77
C ASP A 15 -17.51 -1.84 -3.68
N THR A 16 -18.09 -1.89 -2.48
CA THR A 16 -17.49 -1.31 -1.28
C THR A 16 -16.70 -2.39 -0.55
N VAL A 17 -15.41 -2.13 -0.35
CA VAL A 17 -14.49 -3.06 0.30
C VAL A 17 -14.00 -2.45 1.62
N ILE A 18 -14.06 -3.22 2.70
CA ILE A 18 -13.45 -2.89 3.99
C ILE A 18 -12.20 -3.74 4.14
N LEU A 19 -11.08 -3.10 4.49
CA LEU A 19 -9.80 -3.76 4.72
C LEU A 19 -9.44 -3.66 6.20
N GLU A 20 -9.10 -4.80 6.78
CA GLU A 20 -8.71 -4.92 8.19
C GLU A 20 -7.26 -5.39 8.33
N ASP A 21 -6.68 -5.14 9.51
CA ASP A 21 -5.29 -5.41 9.89
C ASP A 21 -4.26 -4.45 9.26
N TRP A 22 -3.48 -4.92 8.28
CA TRP A 22 -2.23 -4.31 7.86
C TRP A 22 -2.29 -3.80 6.43
N LEU A 23 -1.89 -2.54 6.26
CA LEU A 23 -1.72 -1.86 4.98
C LEU A 23 -0.31 -1.29 4.87
N TYR A 24 0.28 -1.35 3.68
CA TYR A 24 1.62 -0.80 3.44
C TYR A 24 1.55 0.51 2.66
N GLY A 25 2.00 1.60 3.29
CA GLY A 25 2.12 2.91 2.65
C GLY A 25 3.34 3.00 1.75
N ILE A 26 3.14 3.15 0.44
CA ILE A 26 4.22 3.30 -0.54
C ILE A 26 3.87 4.39 -1.56
N ARG A 27 4.88 5.03 -2.15
CA ARG A 27 4.68 6.01 -3.25
C ARG A 27 5.92 6.07 -4.13
N ASP A 28 6.00 7.11 -4.96
CA ASP A 28 7.04 7.41 -5.94
C ASP A 28 8.45 7.00 -5.49
N ALA A 29 8.96 7.58 -4.38
CA ALA A 29 10.32 7.32 -3.91
C ALA A 29 10.55 5.86 -3.52
N THR A 30 9.60 5.24 -2.82
CA THR A 30 9.71 3.83 -2.42
C THR A 30 9.83 2.94 -3.64
N GLN A 31 8.95 3.14 -4.63
CA GLN A 31 8.90 2.30 -5.82
C GLN A 31 10.08 2.55 -6.77
N ILE A 32 10.55 3.81 -6.91
CA ILE A 32 11.83 4.12 -7.59
C ILE A 32 12.99 3.35 -6.93
N HIS A 33 13.05 3.35 -5.60
CA HIS A 33 14.09 2.61 -4.89
C HIS A 33 13.99 1.10 -5.11
N MET A 34 12.77 0.56 -5.16
CA MET A 34 12.55 -0.87 -5.38
C MET A 34 12.94 -1.31 -6.78
N PHE A 35 12.41 -0.62 -7.80
CA PHE A 35 12.47 -1.09 -9.19
C PHE A 35 13.63 -0.47 -9.99
N ASP A 36 13.94 0.81 -9.79
CA ASP A 36 15.02 1.47 -10.54
C ASP A 36 16.39 1.32 -9.87
N LYS A 37 16.41 1.15 -8.54
CA LYS A 37 17.64 1.04 -7.73
C LYS A 37 17.85 -0.35 -7.12
N GLY A 38 17.00 -1.32 -7.46
CA GLY A 38 17.13 -2.72 -7.05
C GLY A 38 17.03 -2.98 -5.54
N ARG A 39 16.42 -2.08 -4.75
CA ARG A 39 16.29 -2.28 -3.30
C ARG A 39 15.10 -3.17 -2.98
N LYS A 40 15.36 -4.38 -2.50
CA LYS A 40 14.30 -5.29 -2.04
C LYS A 40 13.76 -4.89 -0.67
N THR A 41 12.46 -5.05 -0.48
CA THR A 41 11.83 -4.93 0.84
C THR A 41 12.07 -6.19 1.67
N LYS A 42 12.11 -6.04 2.99
CA LYS A 42 12.10 -7.15 3.96
C LYS A 42 10.69 -7.62 4.34
N PHE A 43 9.67 -6.87 3.92
CA PHE A 43 8.27 -7.17 4.19
C PHE A 43 7.74 -8.12 3.12
N ASP A 44 6.95 -9.11 3.54
CA ASP A 44 6.15 -9.90 2.62
C ASP A 44 4.91 -9.10 2.22
N LEU A 45 4.79 -8.83 0.91
CA LEU A 45 3.67 -8.09 0.33
C LEU A 45 2.68 -9.02 -0.38
N ASN A 46 2.92 -10.34 -0.37
CA ASN A 46 2.08 -11.30 -1.06
C ASN A 46 0.66 -11.30 -0.48
N GLY A 47 -0.33 -11.10 -1.34
CA GLY A 47 -1.74 -10.98 -0.93
C GLY A 47 -2.07 -9.68 -0.21
N HIS A 48 -1.12 -8.75 -0.06
CA HIS A 48 -1.37 -7.49 0.63
C HIS A 48 -1.89 -6.38 -0.30
N ALA A 49 -2.51 -5.40 0.34
CA ALA A 49 -2.94 -4.15 -0.24
C ALA A 49 -1.89 -3.09 0.10
N VAL A 50 -1.61 -2.25 -0.88
CA VAL A 50 -0.72 -1.10 -0.72
C VAL A 50 -1.52 0.18 -0.88
N ILE A 51 -1.13 1.22 -0.15
CA ILE A 51 -1.76 2.53 -0.22
C ILE A 51 -0.76 3.57 -0.72
N HIS A 52 -1.15 4.26 -1.79
CA HIS A 52 -0.46 5.42 -2.31
C HIS A 52 -0.69 6.62 -1.39
N THR A 53 0.23 6.84 -0.45
CA THR A 53 0.07 7.85 0.60
C THR A 53 1.38 8.56 0.93
N ALA A 54 1.25 9.76 1.50
CA ALA A 54 2.28 10.47 2.23
C ALA A 54 1.70 10.77 3.62
N PRO A 55 1.92 9.89 4.60
CA PRO A 55 1.23 9.97 5.87
C PRO A 55 1.78 11.11 6.71
N ASN A 56 0.92 11.86 7.38
CA ASN A 56 1.31 12.77 8.45
C ASN A 56 1.19 12.03 9.77
N VAL A 57 2.33 11.84 10.43
CA VAL A 57 2.41 11.18 11.73
C VAL A 57 3.06 12.10 12.75
N LYS A 58 2.61 12.01 14.00
CA LYS A 58 3.18 12.71 15.14
C LYS A 58 3.99 11.73 15.96
N LYS A 59 5.23 12.09 16.30
CA LYS A 59 6.03 11.29 17.22
C LYS A 59 5.44 11.39 18.63
N VAL A 60 5.21 10.25 19.26
CA VAL A 60 4.62 10.13 20.60
C VAL A 60 5.39 9.10 21.43
N PRO A 61 5.31 9.13 22.77
CA PRO A 61 5.82 8.05 23.60
C PRO A 61 5.21 6.70 23.18
N LYS A 62 6.01 5.65 23.18
CA LYS A 62 5.50 4.30 22.91
C LYS A 62 4.51 3.91 24.00
N SER A 63 3.39 3.36 23.59
CA SER A 63 2.33 2.87 24.48
C SER A 63 1.64 1.66 23.84
N ASN A 64 0.75 1.00 24.58
CA ASN A 64 -0.06 -0.10 24.04
C ASN A 64 -0.93 0.34 22.85
N PHE A 65 -1.33 1.62 22.81
CA PHE A 65 -2.10 2.21 21.70
C PHE A 65 -1.22 2.70 20.54
N CYS A 66 0.06 3.00 20.81
CA CYS A 66 1.02 3.49 19.82
C CYS A 66 2.37 2.77 19.98
N PRO A 67 2.46 1.47 19.66
CA PRO A 67 3.67 0.67 19.92
C PRO A 67 4.87 1.13 19.09
N ALA A 68 4.62 1.72 17.91
CA ALA A 68 5.64 2.29 17.05
C ALA A 68 6.18 3.65 17.55
N GLY A 69 5.48 4.34 18.46
CA GLY A 69 5.80 5.70 18.88
C GLY A 69 5.46 6.76 17.83
N TYR A 70 4.50 6.45 16.95
CA TYR A 70 3.98 7.35 15.93
C TYR A 70 2.46 7.25 15.90
N GLU A 71 1.80 8.37 16.15
CA GLU A 71 0.36 8.53 16.05
C GLU A 71 0.00 9.07 14.66
N SER A 72 -0.99 8.46 14.01
CA SER A 72 -1.49 8.92 12.71
C SER A 72 -2.32 10.20 12.89
N VAL A 73 -1.91 11.29 12.23
CA VAL A 73 -2.68 12.55 12.20
C VAL A 73 -3.58 12.58 10.96
N CYS A 74 -3.03 12.23 9.80
CA CYS A 74 -3.78 12.17 8.55
C CYS A 74 -3.13 11.20 7.58
N ILE A 75 -3.93 10.23 7.09
CA ILE A 75 -3.51 9.24 6.08
C ILE A 75 -4.38 9.44 4.83
N GLY A 76 -4.07 10.48 4.05
CA GLY A 76 -4.73 10.73 2.77
C GLY A 76 -4.09 9.93 1.63
N THR A 77 -4.83 9.73 0.54
CA THR A 77 -4.30 9.12 -0.68
C THR A 77 -3.70 10.16 -1.64
N THR A 78 -2.75 9.74 -2.47
CA THR A 78 -2.17 10.54 -3.55
C THR A 78 -2.53 9.97 -4.92
N THR A 79 -2.27 10.74 -5.99
CA THR A 79 -2.63 10.35 -7.36
C THR A 79 -1.88 9.10 -7.79
N SER A 80 -2.60 8.02 -8.11
CA SER A 80 -2.05 6.70 -8.42
C SER A 80 -1.29 6.65 -9.74
N GLN A 81 -1.72 7.41 -10.75
CA GLN A 81 -1.10 7.45 -12.08
C GLN A 81 0.42 7.70 -12.06
N ARG A 82 0.96 8.39 -11.06
CA ARG A 82 2.42 8.61 -10.94
C ARG A 82 3.20 7.31 -10.71
N MET A 83 2.54 6.28 -10.20
CA MET A 83 3.11 4.97 -9.88
C MET A 83 2.78 3.90 -10.94
N GLU A 84 2.09 4.26 -12.03
CA GLU A 84 1.59 3.32 -13.05
C GLU A 84 2.66 2.32 -13.51
N ARG A 85 3.83 2.84 -13.89
CA ARG A 85 4.94 2.04 -14.43
C ARG A 85 5.47 0.97 -13.45
N PHE A 86 5.17 1.10 -12.16
CA PHE A 86 5.59 0.19 -11.12
C PHE A 86 4.48 -0.77 -10.67
N THR A 87 3.21 -0.52 -11.02
CA THR A 87 2.08 -1.34 -10.57
C THR A 87 2.22 -2.79 -11.01
N ARG A 88 2.46 -3.03 -12.31
CA ARG A 88 2.64 -4.39 -12.84
C ARG A 88 3.78 -5.17 -12.15
N PRO A 89 5.02 -4.66 -12.09
CA PRO A 89 6.10 -5.40 -11.41
C PRO A 89 5.84 -5.55 -9.90
N LEU A 90 5.18 -4.58 -9.25
CA LEU A 90 4.78 -4.72 -7.85
C LEU A 90 3.82 -5.90 -7.64
N MET A 91 2.85 -6.09 -8.52
CA MET A 91 1.90 -7.21 -8.43
C MET A 91 2.58 -8.55 -8.79
N GLN A 92 3.44 -8.56 -9.81
CA GLN A 92 4.07 -9.81 -10.30
C GLN A 92 5.23 -10.29 -9.42
N GLU A 93 6.11 -9.38 -8.97
CA GLU A 93 7.32 -9.73 -8.22
C GLU A 93 7.09 -9.80 -6.71
N TYR A 94 6.16 -8.99 -6.18
CA TYR A 94 5.89 -8.89 -4.74
C TYR A 94 4.51 -9.41 -4.33
N GLY A 95 3.69 -9.87 -5.28
CA GLY A 95 2.40 -10.51 -4.99
C GLY A 95 1.33 -9.56 -4.44
N VAL A 96 1.52 -8.24 -4.57
CA VAL A 96 0.50 -7.24 -4.17
C VAL A 96 -0.77 -7.46 -4.97
N ARG A 97 -1.92 -7.40 -4.29
CA ARG A 97 -3.23 -7.69 -4.90
C ARG A 97 -4.17 -6.50 -4.99
N MET A 98 -3.99 -5.47 -4.16
CA MET A 98 -4.80 -4.26 -4.22
C MET A 98 -3.94 -3.01 -4.13
N VAL A 99 -4.33 -1.97 -4.88
CA VAL A 99 -3.71 -0.64 -4.83
C VAL A 99 -4.77 0.38 -4.46
N ILE A 100 -4.55 1.08 -3.35
CA ILE A 100 -5.44 2.11 -2.82
C ILE A 100 -4.84 3.48 -3.17
N GLY A 101 -5.58 4.30 -3.90
CA GLY A 101 -5.16 5.67 -4.22
C GLY A 101 -6.27 6.49 -4.86
N LYS A 102 -5.93 7.63 -5.47
CA LYS A 102 -6.90 8.47 -6.19
C LYS A 102 -6.53 8.70 -7.65
N GLY A 103 -7.52 9.00 -8.49
CA GLY A 103 -7.33 9.36 -9.90
C GLY A 103 -7.11 8.19 -10.86
N GLY A 104 -7.12 6.96 -10.36
CA GLY A 104 -7.02 5.75 -11.19
C GLY A 104 -5.59 5.43 -11.66
N LEU A 105 -5.53 4.33 -12.40
CA LEU A 105 -4.38 3.73 -13.08
C LEU A 105 -4.79 3.51 -14.55
N GLY A 106 -3.84 3.59 -15.48
CA GLY A 106 -4.06 3.64 -16.93
C GLY A 106 -3.61 2.40 -17.69
#